data_AF-A0A7S2YS86-F1
#
_entry.id   AF-A0A7S2YS86-F1
#
_cell.length_a   1.000
_cell.length_b   1.000
_cell.length_c   1.000
_cell.angle_alpha   90.00
_cell.angle_beta   90.00
_cell.angle_gamma   90.00
#
_symmetry.space_group_name_H-M   'P 1'
#
loop_
_entity.id
_entity.type
_entity.pdbx_description
1 polymer ?
#
loop_
_entity_poly.entity_id
_entity_poly.type
_entity_poly.pdbx_seq_one_letter_code
_entity_poly.pdbx_strand_id
1 'polypeptide(L)'
;GTRHQTRRQQETNSIALLETKVLLSSTKMMMNVLRQRVLSSRLDLIRCHAGSITSLLSTSQSLHDRLRASVHSLAGNELQLRANLRLVSKRRMIWNRRHSVHSESKPLTSKSVEEHEDKEEDNAFPTIEDAKALPLAYRKMDNVSLVTLAGMGQHSARREVLIRHIMAVDEVPYGVALETFQKIREANFDKMYLLGLPFQIGAASMIIGGLACLPLVFHLGTVEWFNQTYVTADVPPKKDLETWLEVGAWSWNWMEPLLGTGTFVLLCVQYFRINMDHLGIKPYTHRIKQARAHRLVKLFPKYDREVLMNYSETATIYSIEK
;
A
#
# COMPACT_ATOMS: atom_id res chain seq x y z
N GLY A 1 51.47 33.09 -79.22
CA GLY A 1 51.11 33.49 -77.84
C GLY A 1 49.77 32.91 -77.39
N THR A 2 48.67 33.32 -78.02
CA THR A 2 47.29 33.08 -77.54
C THR A 2 46.85 31.61 -77.49
N ARG A 3 47.25 30.73 -78.42
CA ARG A 3 46.89 29.30 -78.39
C ARG A 3 47.54 28.50 -77.25
N HIS A 4 48.69 28.93 -76.74
CA HIS A 4 49.34 28.25 -75.62
C HIS A 4 48.68 28.60 -74.28
N GLN A 5 48.07 29.78 -74.18
CA GLN A 5 47.44 30.26 -72.96
C GLN A 5 46.08 29.59 -72.73
N THR A 6 45.29 29.37 -73.79
CA THR A 6 44.03 28.61 -73.70
C THR A 6 44.23 27.15 -73.32
N ARG A 7 45.31 26.50 -73.78
CA ARG A 7 45.60 25.10 -73.43
C ARG A 7 45.94 24.92 -71.94
N ARG A 8 46.74 25.84 -71.37
CA ARG A 8 47.03 25.85 -69.92
C ARG A 8 45.81 26.16 -69.06
N GLN A 9 44.92 27.04 -69.53
CA GLN A 9 43.65 27.32 -68.85
C GLN A 9 42.72 26.08 -68.84
N GLN A 10 42.72 25.31 -69.92
CA GLN A 10 41.89 24.10 -70.03
C GLN A 10 42.42 22.95 -69.15
N GLU A 11 43.75 22.81 -69.04
CA GLU A 11 44.38 21.82 -68.16
C GLU A 11 44.14 22.14 -66.67
N THR A 12 44.25 23.41 -66.27
CA THR A 12 43.98 23.84 -64.88
C THR A 12 42.51 23.64 -64.49
N ASN A 13 41.56 23.95 -65.38
CA ASN A 13 40.14 23.67 -65.14
C ASN A 13 39.83 22.17 -65.05
N SER A 14 40.55 21.33 -65.79
CA SER A 14 40.37 19.88 -65.76
C SER A 14 40.86 19.27 -64.44
N ILE A 15 41.96 19.79 -63.89
CA ILE A 15 42.50 19.37 -62.59
C ILE A 15 41.57 19.80 -61.46
N ALA A 16 41.07 21.04 -61.47
CA ALA A 16 40.12 21.52 -60.46
C ALA A 16 38.79 20.71 -60.47
N LEU A 17 38.34 20.28 -61.65
CA LEU A 17 37.14 19.43 -61.77
C LEU A 17 37.39 18.00 -61.22
N LEU A 18 38.61 17.48 -61.33
CA LEU A 18 38.99 16.18 -60.77
C LEU A 18 39.07 16.23 -59.24
N GLU A 19 39.69 17.27 -58.68
CA GLU A 19 39.80 17.45 -57.23
C GLU A 19 38.44 17.59 -56.56
N THR A 20 37.54 18.37 -57.16
CA THR A 20 36.16 18.52 -56.64
C THR A 20 35.37 17.22 -56.70
N LYS A 21 35.53 16.40 -57.76
CA LYS A 21 34.90 15.07 -57.84
C LYS A 21 35.45 14.10 -56.78
N VAL A 22 36.75 14.14 -56.49
CA VAL A 22 37.37 13.30 -55.46
C VAL A 22 36.87 13.69 -54.06
N LEU A 23 36.80 14.99 -53.76
CA LEU A 23 36.26 15.49 -52.48
C LEU A 23 34.76 15.16 -52.32
N LEU A 24 33.97 15.28 -53.39
CA LEU A 24 32.56 14.91 -53.37
C LEU A 24 32.35 13.39 -53.17
N SER A 25 33.24 12.56 -53.73
CA SER A 25 33.21 11.11 -53.53
C SER A 25 33.57 10.72 -52.09
N SER A 26 34.63 11.33 -51.54
CA SER A 26 35.09 11.10 -50.17
C SER A 26 34.03 11.51 -49.13
N THR A 27 33.40 12.68 -49.31
CA THR A 27 32.33 13.15 -48.42
C THR A 27 31.09 12.26 -48.47
N LYS A 28 30.69 11.76 -49.65
CA LYS A 28 29.61 10.77 -49.77
C LYS A 28 29.92 9.47 -49.04
N MET A 29 31.15 8.98 -49.13
CA MET A 29 31.59 7.77 -48.42
C MET A 29 31.55 7.97 -46.89
N MET A 30 32.04 9.11 -46.40
CA MET A 30 32.01 9.43 -44.97
C MET A 30 30.59 9.57 -44.42
N MET A 31 29.69 10.21 -45.17
CA MET A 31 28.27 10.33 -44.81
C MET A 31 27.57 8.97 -44.76
N ASN A 32 27.89 8.04 -45.67
CA ASN A 32 27.34 6.68 -45.63
C ASN A 32 27.83 5.88 -44.41
N VAL A 33 29.11 6.02 -44.03
CA VAL A 33 29.66 5.37 -42.83
C VAL A 33 29.03 5.93 -41.55
N LEU A 34 28.86 7.25 -41.46
CA LEU A 34 28.16 7.88 -40.33
C LEU A 34 26.69 7.44 -40.25
N ARG A 35 26.00 7.35 -41.39
CA ARG A 35 24.62 6.87 -41.45
C ARG A 35 24.51 5.41 -40.99
N GLN A 36 25.44 4.54 -41.37
CA GLN A 36 25.47 3.16 -40.90
C GLN A 36 25.72 3.06 -39.39
N ARG A 37 26.65 3.85 -38.84
CA ARG A 37 26.91 3.87 -37.38
C ARG A 37 25.72 4.38 -36.57
N VAL A 38 25.04 5.42 -37.05
CA VAL A 38 23.81 5.92 -36.39
C VAL A 38 22.69 4.88 -36.43
N LEU A 39 22.55 4.14 -37.53
CA LEU A 39 21.57 3.06 -37.65
C LEU A 39 21.92 1.86 -36.76
N SER A 40 23.20 1.47 -36.65
CA SER A 40 23.61 0.37 -35.76
C SER A 40 23.39 0.73 -34.29
N SER A 41 23.76 1.94 -33.85
CA SER A 41 23.53 2.39 -32.47
C SER A 41 22.04 2.44 -32.12
N ARG A 42 21.17 2.83 -33.07
CA ARG A 42 19.71 2.79 -32.85
C ARG A 42 19.16 1.37 -32.76
N LEU A 43 19.69 0.43 -33.54
CA LEU A 43 19.28 -0.98 -33.46
C LEU A 43 19.72 -1.63 -32.14
N ASP A 44 20.90 -1.30 -31.63
CA ASP A 44 21.38 -1.82 -30.34
C ASP A 44 20.58 -1.25 -29.16
N LEU A 45 20.16 0.02 -29.24
CA LEU A 45 19.26 0.64 -28.26
C LEU A 45 17.87 -0.02 -28.27
N ILE A 46 17.32 -0.30 -29.46
CA ILE A 46 16.05 -1.03 -29.60
C ILE A 46 16.19 -2.47 -29.07
N ARG A 47 17.32 -3.14 -29.30
CA ARG A 47 17.56 -4.50 -28.81
C ARG A 47 17.71 -4.54 -27.29
N CYS A 48 18.34 -3.52 -26.67
CA CYS A 48 18.36 -3.36 -25.21
C CYS A 48 16.97 -3.14 -24.62
N HIS A 49 16.16 -2.25 -25.22
CA HIS A 49 14.79 -2.04 -24.76
C HIS A 49 13.89 -3.27 -24.96
N ALA A 50 14.06 -4.01 -26.06
CA ALA A 50 13.32 -5.26 -26.29
C ALA A 50 13.64 -6.34 -25.25
N GLY A 51 14.92 -6.47 -24.84
CA GLY A 51 15.32 -7.37 -23.75
C GLY A 51 14.74 -6.98 -22.39
N SER A 52 14.67 -5.66 -22.12
CA SER A 52 14.04 -5.15 -20.90
C SER A 52 12.53 -5.40 -20.90
N ILE A 53 11.85 -5.20 -22.04
CA ILE A 53 10.41 -5.46 -22.20
C ILE A 53 10.08 -6.95 -22.08
N THR A 54 10.90 -7.86 -22.62
CA THR A 54 10.67 -9.31 -22.46
C THR A 54 10.89 -9.77 -21.02
N SER A 55 11.83 -9.16 -20.28
CA SER A 55 12.00 -9.42 -18.84
C SER A 55 10.84 -8.86 -18.00
N LEU A 56 10.25 -7.73 -18.39
CA LEU A 56 9.05 -7.18 -17.76
C LEU A 56 7.80 -8.01 -18.07
N LEU A 57 7.70 -8.58 -19.29
CA LEU A 57 6.62 -9.47 -19.67
C LEU A 57 6.72 -10.84 -18.97
N SER A 58 7.93 -11.38 -18.78
CA SER A 58 8.12 -12.64 -18.06
C SER A 58 7.86 -12.51 -16.56
N THR A 59 8.25 -11.38 -15.95
CA THR A 59 7.91 -11.05 -14.56
C THR A 59 6.41 -10.79 -14.40
N SER A 60 5.77 -10.12 -15.37
CA SER A 60 4.32 -9.94 -15.41
C SER A 60 3.57 -11.28 -15.52
N GLN A 61 4.00 -12.19 -16.39
CA GLN A 61 3.41 -13.54 -16.49
C GLN A 61 3.61 -14.34 -15.20
N SER A 62 4.80 -14.31 -14.60
CA SER A 62 5.06 -14.96 -13.31
C SER A 62 4.16 -14.43 -12.19
N LEU A 63 3.92 -13.11 -12.17
CA LEU A 63 3.04 -12.47 -11.20
C LEU A 63 1.57 -12.81 -11.45
N HIS A 64 1.15 -12.88 -12.72
CA HIS A 64 -0.18 -13.32 -13.11
C HIS A 64 -0.44 -14.79 -12.74
N ASP A 65 0.54 -15.68 -12.91
CA ASP A 65 0.43 -17.09 -12.52
C ASP A 65 0.39 -17.26 -10.99
N ARG A 66 1.17 -16.46 -10.24
CA ARG A 66 1.10 -16.42 -8.77
C ARG A 66 -0.25 -15.90 -8.26
N LEU A 67 -0.82 -14.88 -8.91
CA LEU A 67 -2.17 -14.38 -8.60
C LEU A 67 -3.23 -15.45 -8.90
N ARG A 68 -3.14 -16.11 -10.07
CA ARG A 68 -4.07 -17.19 -10.44
C ARG A 68 -3.99 -18.36 -9.45
N ALA A 69 -2.79 -18.78 -9.04
CA ALA A 69 -2.60 -19.81 -8.02
C ALA A 69 -3.19 -19.40 -6.66
N SER A 70 -3.02 -18.13 -6.27
CA SER A 70 -3.59 -17.59 -5.02
C SER A 70 -5.12 -17.54 -5.05
N VAL A 71 -5.72 -17.17 -6.20
CA VAL A 71 -7.17 -17.18 -6.41
C VAL A 71 -7.73 -18.62 -6.35
N HIS A 72 -7.05 -19.60 -6.95
CA HIS A 72 -7.48 -21.00 -6.83
C HIS A 72 -7.34 -21.53 -5.40
N SER A 73 -6.31 -21.14 -4.66
CA SER A 73 -6.16 -21.47 -3.24
C SER A 73 -7.28 -20.86 -2.39
N LEU A 74 -7.64 -19.59 -2.64
CA LEU A 74 -8.75 -18.92 -1.98
C LEU A 74 -10.10 -19.59 -2.29
N ALA A 75 -10.35 -19.96 -3.55
CA ALA A 75 -11.55 -20.69 -3.94
C ALA A 75 -11.64 -22.08 -3.28
N GLY A 76 -10.51 -22.79 -3.17
CA GLY A 76 -10.43 -24.06 -2.44
C GLY A 76 -10.75 -23.90 -0.94
N ASN A 77 -10.20 -22.85 -0.31
CA ASN A 77 -10.47 -22.52 1.08
C ASN A 77 -11.94 -22.13 1.31
N GLU A 78 -12.57 -21.44 0.36
CA GLU A 78 -14.00 -21.08 0.45
C GLU A 78 -14.91 -22.32 0.38
N LEU A 79 -14.59 -23.28 -0.51
CA LEU A 79 -15.28 -24.57 -0.58
C LEU A 79 -15.12 -25.37 0.72
N GLN A 80 -13.92 -25.39 1.30
CA GLN A 80 -13.67 -26.06 2.57
C GLN A 80 -14.40 -25.37 3.73
N LEU A 81 -14.46 -24.03 3.75
CA LEU A 81 -15.23 -23.26 4.72
C LEU A 81 -16.73 -23.53 4.60
N ARG A 82 -17.28 -23.57 3.39
CA ARG A 82 -18.69 -23.92 3.13
C ARG A 82 -19.01 -25.35 3.57
N ALA A 83 -18.11 -26.31 3.34
CA ALA A 83 -18.27 -27.68 3.82
C ALA A 83 -18.28 -27.75 5.35
N ASN A 84 -17.37 -27.02 6.02
CA ASN A 84 -17.32 -26.93 7.48
C ASN A 84 -18.58 -26.26 8.06
N LEU A 85 -19.07 -25.19 7.44
CA LEU A 85 -20.31 -24.53 7.86
C LEU A 85 -21.54 -25.45 7.72
N ARG A 86 -21.61 -26.26 6.66
CA ARG A 86 -22.66 -27.28 6.50
C ARG A 86 -22.60 -28.34 7.61
N LEU A 87 -21.40 -28.79 7.99
CA LEU A 87 -21.21 -29.74 9.09
C LEU A 87 -21.61 -29.14 10.44
N VAL A 88 -21.25 -27.88 10.71
CA VAL A 88 -21.63 -27.17 11.93
C VAL A 88 -23.15 -26.98 12.00
N SER A 89 -23.79 -26.58 10.90
CA SER A 89 -25.25 -26.47 10.81
C SER A 89 -25.95 -27.81 11.07
N LYS A 90 -25.46 -28.89 10.45
CA LYS A 90 -26.01 -30.25 10.66
C LYS A 90 -25.85 -30.71 12.13
N ARG A 91 -24.71 -30.42 12.76
CA ARG A 91 -24.48 -30.71 14.19
C ARG A 91 -25.42 -29.89 15.08
N ARG A 92 -25.67 -28.62 14.75
CA ARG A 92 -26.60 -27.75 15.48
C ARG A 92 -28.05 -28.26 15.40
N MET A 93 -28.49 -28.72 14.23
CA MET A 93 -29.81 -29.35 14.07
C MET A 93 -29.95 -30.63 14.91
N ILE A 94 -28.95 -31.51 14.89
CA ILE A 94 -28.96 -32.74 15.68
C ILE A 94 -28.99 -32.42 17.19
N TRP A 95 -28.23 -31.41 17.62
CA TRP A 95 -28.18 -30.97 19.01
C TRP A 95 -29.53 -30.39 19.47
N ASN A 96 -30.14 -29.48 18.69
CA ASN A 96 -31.48 -28.95 18.97
C ASN A 96 -32.54 -30.07 19.01
N ARG A 97 -32.45 -31.05 18.10
CA ARG A 97 -33.37 -32.20 18.07
C ARG A 97 -33.24 -33.08 19.31
N ARG A 98 -32.03 -33.31 19.82
CA ARG A 98 -31.82 -34.05 21.09
C ARG A 98 -32.37 -33.30 22.31
N HIS A 99 -32.24 -31.98 22.35
CA HIS A 99 -32.75 -31.20 23.49
C HIS A 99 -34.26 -30.96 23.43
N SER A 100 -34.88 -30.99 22.25
CA SER A 100 -36.34 -30.97 22.12
C SER A 100 -37.00 -32.22 22.72
N VAL A 101 -36.35 -33.39 22.63
CA VAL A 101 -36.89 -34.69 23.08
C VAL A 101 -36.88 -34.87 24.61
N HIS A 102 -36.24 -33.99 25.38
CA HIS A 102 -36.23 -34.07 26.85
C HIS A 102 -37.09 -33.01 27.56
N SER A 103 -37.87 -32.23 26.81
CA SER A 103 -38.74 -31.19 27.40
C SER A 103 -40.24 -31.54 27.46
N GLU A 104 -40.65 -32.72 26.99
CA GLU A 104 -42.06 -33.16 27.05
C GLU A 104 -42.31 -34.12 28.22
N SER A 105 -42.67 -33.55 29.37
CA SER A 105 -43.67 -34.17 30.24
C SER A 105 -44.53 -33.09 30.88
N LYS A 106 -45.52 -32.61 30.12
CA LYS A 106 -46.80 -32.10 30.61
C LYS A 106 -47.79 -32.04 29.43
N PRO A 107 -48.96 -32.69 29.53
CA PRO A 107 -49.95 -32.69 28.46
C PRO A 107 -50.65 -31.31 28.44
N LEU A 108 -50.31 -30.49 27.45
CA LEU A 108 -51.03 -29.26 27.13
C LEU A 108 -51.63 -29.40 25.74
N THR A 109 -52.95 -29.53 25.77
CA THR A 109 -53.93 -29.28 24.70
C THR A 109 -53.38 -28.77 23.38
N SER A 110 -53.56 -29.62 22.37
CA SER A 110 -53.39 -29.38 20.93
C SER A 110 -53.89 -28.01 20.48
N LYS A 111 -52.96 -27.11 20.20
CA LYS A 111 -53.18 -25.96 19.32
C LYS A 111 -52.31 -26.19 18.08
N SER A 112 -52.98 -26.30 16.95
CA SER A 112 -52.43 -26.53 15.61
C SER A 112 -51.18 -25.69 15.34
N VAL A 113 -50.05 -26.38 15.19
CA VAL A 113 -48.83 -25.84 14.59
C VAL A 113 -49.11 -25.76 13.09
N GLU A 114 -49.39 -24.55 12.60
CA GLU A 114 -49.45 -24.29 11.16
C GLU A 114 -48.03 -24.46 10.59
N GLU A 115 -47.89 -25.42 9.67
CA GLU A 115 -46.70 -25.61 8.86
C GLU A 115 -46.48 -24.35 8.01
N HIS A 116 -45.46 -23.57 8.34
CA HIS A 116 -45.00 -22.47 7.50
C HIS A 116 -44.26 -23.09 6.31
N GLU A 117 -44.97 -23.32 5.20
CA GLU A 117 -44.36 -23.68 3.92
C GLU A 117 -43.37 -22.58 3.51
N ASP A 118 -42.07 -22.91 3.54
CA ASP A 118 -40.99 -22.11 2.97
C ASP A 118 -41.15 -22.10 1.43
N LYS A 119 -42.08 -21.27 0.93
CA LYS A 119 -42.17 -20.97 -0.50
C LYS A 119 -40.90 -20.23 -0.91
N GLU A 120 -40.17 -20.79 -1.86
CA GLU A 120 -39.05 -20.13 -2.54
C GLU A 120 -39.52 -18.77 -3.07
N GLU A 121 -39.21 -17.70 -2.34
CA GLU A 121 -39.47 -16.32 -2.78
C GLU A 121 -38.54 -16.00 -3.95
N ASP A 122 -39.15 -16.00 -5.14
CA ASP A 122 -38.62 -15.45 -6.40
C ASP A 122 -37.98 -14.08 -6.17
N ASN A 123 -36.65 -14.00 -6.25
CA ASN A 123 -35.82 -12.82 -6.62
C ASN A 123 -36.39 -11.42 -6.28
N ALA A 124 -36.97 -11.26 -5.09
CA ALA A 124 -37.66 -10.03 -4.73
C ALA A 124 -36.60 -8.96 -4.42
N PHE A 125 -36.52 -7.96 -5.28
CA PHE A 125 -35.74 -6.76 -5.00
C PHE A 125 -36.25 -6.12 -3.70
N PRO A 126 -35.37 -5.61 -2.82
CA PRO A 126 -35.76 -5.02 -1.55
C PRO A 126 -36.73 -3.86 -1.79
N THR A 127 -37.83 -3.81 -1.03
CA THR A 127 -38.83 -2.76 -1.17
C THR A 127 -38.32 -1.43 -0.58
N ILE A 128 -38.93 -0.31 -0.97
CA ILE A 128 -38.59 1.02 -0.43
C ILE A 128 -38.87 1.08 1.09
N GLU A 129 -39.85 0.31 1.57
CA GLU A 129 -40.18 0.22 2.99
C GLU A 129 -39.07 -0.49 3.77
N ASP A 130 -38.54 -1.60 3.23
CA ASP A 130 -37.37 -2.30 3.80
C ASP A 130 -36.15 -1.38 3.87
N ALA A 131 -35.90 -0.61 2.81
CA ALA A 131 -34.81 0.35 2.76
C ALA A 131 -34.96 1.47 3.81
N LYS A 132 -36.20 1.91 4.10
CA LYS A 132 -36.49 2.90 5.15
C LYS A 132 -36.42 2.30 6.56
N ALA A 133 -36.67 1.00 6.71
CA ALA A 133 -36.55 0.28 7.98
C ALA A 133 -35.09 0.01 8.38
N LEU A 134 -34.12 0.17 7.47
CA LEU A 134 -32.71 -0.05 7.76
C LEU A 134 -32.21 0.89 8.88
N PRO A 135 -31.59 0.33 9.94
CA PRO A 135 -31.08 1.13 11.04
C PRO A 135 -29.90 1.99 10.58
N LEU A 136 -30.13 3.30 10.42
CA LEU A 136 -29.11 4.26 9.99
C LEU A 136 -28.00 4.51 11.04
N ALA A 137 -28.22 4.10 12.29
CA ALA A 137 -27.28 4.34 13.38
C ALA A 137 -27.11 3.08 14.23
N TYR A 138 -25.87 2.80 14.67
CA TYR A 138 -25.52 1.65 15.51
C TYR A 138 -26.39 1.54 16.77
N ARG A 139 -26.73 2.68 17.39
CA ARG A 139 -27.63 2.73 18.57
C ARG A 139 -29.02 2.14 18.33
N LYS A 140 -29.51 2.14 17.08
CA LYS A 140 -30.82 1.60 16.69
C LYS A 140 -30.74 0.15 16.18
N MET A 141 -29.54 -0.40 16.01
CA MET A 141 -29.37 -1.78 15.55
C MET A 141 -29.75 -2.78 16.65
N ASP A 142 -30.25 -3.93 16.22
CA ASP A 142 -30.50 -5.08 17.09
C ASP A 142 -29.17 -5.64 17.64
N ASN A 143 -29.24 -6.34 18.78
CA ASN A 143 -28.05 -6.86 19.45
C ASN A 143 -27.28 -7.88 18.58
N VAL A 144 -27.98 -8.69 17.77
CA VAL A 144 -27.36 -9.75 16.98
C VAL A 144 -26.53 -9.13 15.84
N SER A 145 -27.11 -8.19 15.08
CA SER A 145 -26.38 -7.46 14.04
C SER A 145 -25.22 -6.67 14.62
N LEU A 146 -25.42 -6.01 15.77
CA LEU A 146 -24.38 -5.21 16.40
C LEU A 146 -23.18 -6.07 16.84
N VAL A 147 -23.42 -7.21 17.50
CA VAL A 147 -22.37 -8.16 17.90
C VAL A 147 -21.68 -8.75 16.67
N THR A 148 -22.42 -9.02 15.60
CA THR A 148 -21.85 -9.50 14.33
C THR A 148 -20.90 -8.46 13.72
N LEU A 149 -21.33 -7.20 13.61
CA LEU A 149 -20.49 -6.10 13.11
C LEU A 149 -19.28 -5.84 14.02
N ALA A 150 -19.47 -5.95 15.34
CA ALA A 150 -18.38 -5.85 16.31
C ALA A 150 -17.36 -7.00 16.13
N GLY A 151 -17.84 -8.23 15.88
CA GLY A 151 -17.03 -9.39 15.55
C GLY A 151 -16.21 -9.21 14.26
N MET A 152 -16.79 -8.54 13.26
CA MET A 152 -16.11 -8.14 12.02
C MET A 152 -15.08 -7.01 12.22
N GLY A 153 -14.93 -6.48 13.43
CA GLY A 153 -13.94 -5.45 13.75
C GLY A 153 -14.38 -4.01 13.49
N GLN A 154 -15.68 -3.76 13.26
CA GLN A 154 -16.19 -2.40 13.10
C GLN A 154 -16.11 -1.63 14.42
N HIS A 155 -15.31 -0.55 14.44
CA HIS A 155 -15.04 0.20 15.67
C HIS A 155 -16.30 0.83 16.27
N SER A 156 -17.15 1.42 15.43
CA SER A 156 -18.41 2.05 15.87
C SER A 156 -19.39 1.04 16.49
N ALA A 157 -19.42 -0.19 15.97
CA ALA A 157 -20.21 -1.27 16.56
C ALA A 157 -19.65 -1.69 17.93
N ARG A 158 -18.32 -1.88 18.04
CA ARG A 158 -17.67 -2.21 19.32
C ARG A 158 -17.85 -1.11 20.38
N ARG A 159 -17.84 0.16 19.97
CA ARG A 159 -18.18 1.30 20.82
C ARG A 159 -19.59 1.17 21.39
N GLU A 160 -20.58 0.90 20.54
CA GLU A 160 -21.96 0.74 20.98
C GLU A 160 -22.14 -0.50 21.88
N VAL A 161 -21.50 -1.62 21.56
CA VAL A 161 -21.48 -2.83 22.42
C VAL A 161 -20.93 -2.48 23.81
N LEU A 162 -19.84 -1.71 23.88
CA LEU A 162 -19.29 -1.27 25.16
C LEU A 162 -20.26 -0.35 25.93
N ILE A 163 -20.97 0.56 25.27
CA ILE A 163 -21.97 1.41 25.92
C ILE A 163 -23.13 0.57 26.48
N ARG A 164 -23.66 -0.38 25.69
CA ARG A 164 -24.71 -1.31 26.16
C ARG A 164 -24.23 -2.20 27.29
N HIS A 165 -22.95 -2.60 27.27
CA HIS A 165 -22.33 -3.34 28.37
C HIS A 165 -22.24 -2.51 29.64
N ILE A 166 -21.87 -1.23 29.55
CA ILE A 166 -21.88 -0.29 30.69
C ILE A 166 -23.30 -0.13 31.25
N MET A 167 -24.32 0.04 30.39
CA MET A 167 -25.72 0.11 30.82
C MET A 167 -26.14 -1.14 31.60
N ALA A 168 -25.77 -2.34 31.12
CA ALA A 168 -26.12 -3.60 31.76
C ALA A 168 -25.40 -3.80 33.10
N VAL A 169 -24.13 -3.42 33.20
CA VAL A 169 -23.31 -3.61 34.42
C VAL A 169 -23.60 -2.54 35.49
N ASP A 170 -23.86 -1.30 35.07
CA ASP A 170 -24.09 -0.18 35.98
C ASP A 170 -25.59 0.08 36.25
N GLU A 171 -26.48 -0.60 35.51
CA GLU A 171 -27.94 -0.41 35.55
C GLU A 171 -28.37 1.06 35.34
N VAL A 172 -27.64 1.77 34.49
CA VAL A 172 -27.86 3.20 34.21
C VAL A 172 -28.49 3.43 32.83
N PRO A 173 -29.24 4.53 32.65
CA PRO A 173 -29.73 4.92 31.34
C PRO A 173 -28.58 5.24 30.37
N TYR A 174 -28.86 5.15 29.06
CA TYR A 174 -27.88 5.33 27.99
C TYR A 174 -27.07 6.64 28.10
N GLY A 175 -27.72 7.75 28.50
CA GLY A 175 -27.05 9.04 28.64
C GLY A 175 -25.90 9.00 29.66
N VAL A 176 -26.12 8.38 30.82
CA VAL A 176 -25.10 8.23 31.87
C VAL A 176 -24.03 7.22 31.46
N ALA A 177 -24.42 6.14 30.78
CA ALA A 177 -23.46 5.18 30.23
C ALA A 177 -22.52 5.82 29.20
N LEU A 178 -23.01 6.80 28.42
CA LEU A 178 -22.21 7.55 27.44
C LEU A 178 -21.14 8.41 28.13
N GLU A 179 -21.46 9.04 29.27
CA GLU A 179 -20.49 9.80 30.06
C GLU A 179 -19.37 8.89 30.60
N THR A 180 -19.73 7.72 31.12
CA THR A 180 -18.75 6.72 31.57
C THR A 180 -17.90 6.20 30.42
N PHE A 181 -18.52 5.94 29.26
CA PHE A 181 -17.80 5.59 28.03
C PHE A 181 -16.81 6.70 27.63
N GLN A 182 -17.19 7.98 27.77
CA GLN A 182 -16.31 9.09 27.42
C GLN A 182 -15.07 9.14 28.32
N LYS A 183 -15.20 8.85 29.62
CA LYS A 183 -14.06 8.67 30.53
C LYS A 183 -13.16 7.50 30.11
N ILE A 184 -13.75 6.37 29.71
CA ILE A 184 -12.99 5.22 29.18
C ILE A 184 -12.27 5.59 27.89
N ARG A 185 -12.92 6.34 26.99
CA ARG A 185 -12.33 6.84 25.74
C ARG A 185 -11.14 7.74 26.03
N GLU A 186 -11.27 8.74 26.90
CA GLU A 186 -10.19 9.64 27.28
C GLU A 186 -8.99 8.87 27.86
N ALA A 187 -9.23 7.94 28.78
CA ALA A 187 -8.20 7.05 29.33
C ALA A 187 -7.57 6.12 28.28
N ASN A 188 -8.31 5.74 27.24
CA ASN A 188 -7.77 4.96 26.11
C ASN A 188 -6.81 5.81 25.25
N PHE A 189 -7.10 7.11 25.08
CA PHE A 189 -6.27 8.03 24.31
C PHE A 189 -5.14 8.70 25.11
N ASP A 190 -5.16 8.59 26.44
CA ASP A 190 -4.09 9.11 27.28
C ASP A 190 -2.72 8.53 26.87
N LYS A 191 -1.72 9.40 26.74
CA LYS A 191 -0.34 9.09 26.30
C LYS A 191 -0.19 8.55 24.87
N MET A 192 -1.22 8.61 24.03
CA MET A 192 -1.10 8.16 22.63
C MET A 192 -0.19 9.06 21.79
N TYR A 193 -0.04 10.33 22.15
CA TYR A 193 0.87 11.25 21.47
C TYR A 193 2.33 10.74 21.49
N LEU A 194 2.78 10.14 22.60
CA LEU A 194 4.13 9.58 22.73
C LEU A 194 4.35 8.39 21.79
N LEU A 195 3.29 7.63 21.48
CA LEU A 195 3.37 6.47 20.61
C LEU A 195 3.40 6.87 19.12
N GLY A 196 2.81 8.02 18.78
CA GLY A 196 2.83 8.59 17.42
C GLY A 196 4.13 9.33 17.07
N LEU A 197 4.90 9.75 18.08
CA LEU A 197 6.12 10.55 17.92
C LEU A 197 7.11 9.99 16.90
N PRO A 198 7.49 8.70 16.92
CA PRO A 198 8.44 8.16 15.95
C PRO A 198 7.98 8.30 14.49
N PHE A 199 6.67 8.18 14.23
CA PHE A 199 6.11 8.36 12.89
C PHE A 199 6.14 9.82 12.46
N GLN A 200 5.82 10.74 13.38
CA GLN A 200 5.88 12.18 13.12
C GLN A 200 7.31 12.66 12.91
N ILE A 201 8.26 12.19 13.73
CA ILE A 201 9.70 12.45 13.57
C ILE A 201 10.16 11.93 12.21
N GLY A 202 9.80 10.70 11.84
CA GLY A 202 10.14 10.13 10.54
C GLY A 202 9.58 10.93 9.36
N ALA A 203 8.32 11.35 9.44
CA ALA A 203 7.71 12.18 8.39
C ALA A 203 8.38 13.56 8.30
N ALA A 204 8.62 14.22 9.44
CA ALA A 204 9.30 15.50 9.50
C ALA A 204 10.74 15.40 8.98
N SER A 205 11.48 14.35 9.36
CA SER A 205 12.85 14.14 8.88
C SER A 205 12.92 13.92 7.38
N MET A 206 11.92 13.23 6.78
CA MET A 206 11.86 13.06 5.32
C MET A 206 11.61 14.39 4.60
N ILE A 207 10.73 15.24 5.13
CA ILE A 207 10.45 16.57 4.55
C ILE A 207 11.70 17.45 4.66
N ILE A 208 12.29 17.55 5.86
CA ILE A 208 13.48 18.35 6.10
C ILE A 208 14.65 17.85 5.26
N GLY A 209 14.86 16.52 5.22
CA GLY A 209 15.88 15.89 4.39
C GLY A 209 15.68 16.19 2.90
N GLY A 210 14.46 16.05 2.38
CA GLY A 210 14.14 16.37 0.99
C GLY A 210 14.43 17.82 0.62
N LEU A 211 14.09 18.77 1.50
CA LEU A 211 14.41 20.19 1.29
C LEU A 211 15.91 20.49 1.43
N ALA A 212 16.59 19.85 2.38
CA ALA A 212 18.03 20.00 2.59
C ALA A 212 18.86 19.40 1.44
N CYS A 213 18.34 18.40 0.72
CA CYS A 213 18.98 17.83 -0.46
C CYS A 213 19.08 18.82 -1.63
N LEU A 214 18.17 19.79 -1.75
CA LEU A 214 18.19 20.76 -2.86
C LEU A 214 19.48 21.59 -2.90
N PRO A 215 19.88 22.33 -1.84
CA PRO A 215 21.14 23.05 -1.86
C PRO A 215 22.34 22.10 -1.89
N LEU A 216 22.24 20.89 -1.33
CA LEU A 216 23.35 19.92 -1.34
C LEU A 216 23.69 19.40 -2.74
N VAL A 217 22.74 19.43 -3.69
CA VAL A 217 22.92 18.94 -5.07
C VAL A 217 23.13 20.08 -6.06
N PHE A 218 22.41 21.20 -5.90
CA PHE A 218 22.35 22.25 -6.93
C PHE A 218 23.16 23.51 -6.61
N HIS A 219 23.65 23.68 -5.37
CA HIS A 219 24.44 24.86 -4.98
C HIS A 219 25.93 24.53 -4.94
N LEU A 220 26.71 25.13 -5.84
CA LEU A 220 28.14 24.85 -6.03
C LEU A 220 28.94 24.91 -4.72
N GLY A 221 28.78 25.98 -3.93
CA GLY A 221 29.55 26.13 -2.69
C GLY A 221 29.25 25.05 -1.64
N THR A 222 28.01 24.56 -1.59
CA THR A 222 27.63 23.48 -0.66
C THR A 222 28.16 22.14 -1.14
N VAL A 223 28.08 21.88 -2.45
CA VAL A 223 28.59 20.67 -3.10
C VAL A 223 30.11 20.58 -2.96
N GLU A 224 30.84 21.68 -3.23
CA GLU A 224 32.30 21.75 -3.09
C GLU A 224 32.73 21.53 -1.64
N TRP A 225 32.06 22.18 -0.67
CA TRP A 225 32.34 21.98 0.75
C TRP A 225 32.14 20.52 1.16
N PHE A 226 31.02 19.90 0.74
CA PHE A 226 30.74 18.51 1.06
C PHE A 226 31.73 17.55 0.39
N ASN A 227 32.08 17.82 -0.86
CA ASN A 227 33.07 17.04 -1.60
C ASN A 227 34.45 17.10 -0.93
N GLN A 228 34.93 18.30 -0.56
CA GLN A 228 36.20 18.47 0.15
C GLN A 228 36.23 17.76 1.50
N THR A 229 35.09 17.72 2.21
CA THR A 229 35.00 17.15 3.55
C THR A 229 34.83 15.62 3.56
N TYR A 230 34.04 15.07 2.62
CA TYR A 230 33.59 13.67 2.71
C TYR A 230 33.89 12.81 1.48
N VAL A 231 33.80 13.34 0.26
CA VAL A 231 33.80 12.50 -0.95
C VAL A 231 35.12 12.49 -1.69
N THR A 232 35.84 13.61 -1.68
CA THR A 232 37.16 13.76 -2.29
C THR A 232 37.20 13.41 -3.79
N ALA A 233 36.08 13.60 -4.51
CA ALA A 233 36.03 13.42 -5.95
C ALA A 233 36.72 14.58 -6.67
N ASP A 234 37.29 14.31 -7.85
CA ASP A 234 37.93 15.33 -8.68
C ASP A 234 36.91 16.40 -9.09
N VAL A 235 37.28 17.67 -8.87
CA VAL A 235 36.46 18.81 -9.23
C VAL A 235 36.68 19.11 -10.72
N PRO A 236 35.62 19.11 -11.55
CA PRO A 236 35.74 19.41 -12.98
C PRO A 236 36.20 20.87 -13.18
N PRO A 237 36.74 21.21 -14.36
CA PRO A 237 37.16 22.58 -14.64
C PRO A 237 35.97 23.54 -14.55
N LYS A 238 36.21 24.78 -14.12
CA LYS A 238 35.16 25.78 -13.85
C LYS A 238 34.19 26.04 -15.01
N LYS A 239 34.62 25.78 -16.25
CA LYS A 239 33.80 25.91 -17.46
C LYS A 239 32.61 24.94 -17.48
N ASP A 240 32.73 23.80 -16.82
CA ASP A 240 31.71 22.75 -16.76
C ASP A 240 30.86 22.85 -15.46
N LEU A 241 30.93 23.98 -14.74
CA LEU A 241 30.21 24.23 -13.48
C LEU A 241 29.45 25.56 -13.51
N GLU A 242 29.15 26.08 -14.71
CA GLU A 242 28.53 27.39 -14.89
C GLU A 242 27.03 27.37 -14.54
N THR A 243 26.37 26.23 -14.73
CA THR A 243 24.95 26.06 -14.45
C THR A 243 24.71 25.13 -13.26
N TRP A 244 23.66 25.42 -12.49
CA TRP A 244 23.18 24.56 -11.40
C TRP A 244 22.90 23.10 -11.84
N LEU A 245 22.53 22.88 -13.11
CA LEU A 245 22.31 21.54 -13.67
C LEU A 245 23.61 20.77 -13.88
N GLU A 246 24.69 21.43 -14.31
CA GLU A 246 26.01 20.81 -14.44
C GLU A 246 26.59 20.47 -13.07
N VAL A 247 26.43 21.38 -12.08
CA VAL A 247 26.74 21.10 -10.68
C VAL A 247 25.96 19.88 -10.17
N GLY A 248 24.67 19.81 -10.51
CA GLY A 248 23.81 18.66 -10.21
C GLY A 248 24.29 17.36 -10.87
N ALA A 249 24.70 17.40 -12.14
CA ALA A 249 25.21 16.23 -12.86
C ALA A 249 26.52 15.72 -12.25
N TRP A 250 27.43 16.63 -11.87
CA TRP A 250 28.66 16.28 -11.17
C TRP A 250 28.38 15.67 -9.79
N SER A 251 27.55 16.31 -8.96
CA SER A 251 27.20 15.81 -7.63
C SER A 251 26.49 14.45 -7.66
N TRP A 252 25.64 14.22 -8.66
CA TRP A 252 24.93 12.96 -8.83
C TRP A 252 25.86 11.78 -9.11
N ASN A 253 26.95 11.98 -9.86
CA ASN A 253 27.87 10.93 -10.27
C ASN A 253 28.47 10.16 -9.08
N TRP A 254 28.73 10.85 -7.97
CA TRP A 254 29.25 10.22 -6.75
C TRP A 254 28.17 9.87 -5.71
N MET A 255 26.94 10.35 -5.87
CA MET A 255 25.80 9.93 -5.06
C MET A 255 25.17 8.61 -5.52
N GLU A 256 25.32 8.24 -6.80
CA GLU A 256 24.70 7.05 -7.39
C GLU A 256 24.97 5.75 -6.60
N PRO A 257 26.22 5.43 -6.16
CA PRO A 257 26.48 4.21 -5.40
C PRO A 257 25.79 4.19 -4.02
N LEU A 258 25.75 5.34 -3.35
CA LEU A 258 25.11 5.48 -2.04
C LEU A 258 23.58 5.38 -2.15
N LEU A 259 22.99 5.99 -3.17
CA LEU A 259 21.56 5.88 -3.46
C LEU A 259 21.18 4.43 -3.82
N GLY A 260 22.00 3.74 -4.61
CA GLY A 260 21.80 2.32 -4.91
C GLY A 260 21.83 1.45 -3.66
N THR A 261 22.80 1.68 -2.77
CA THR A 261 22.90 0.95 -1.49
C THR A 261 21.72 1.26 -0.57
N GLY A 262 21.35 2.53 -0.43
CA GLY A 262 20.22 2.96 0.40
C GLY A 262 18.89 2.39 -0.08
N THR A 263 18.64 2.42 -1.40
CA THR A 263 17.42 1.84 -1.99
C THR A 263 17.37 0.32 -1.82
N PHE A 264 18.50 -0.37 -1.98
CA PHE A 264 18.58 -1.81 -1.72
C PHE A 264 18.25 -2.16 -0.26
N VAL A 265 18.80 -1.41 0.71
CA VAL A 265 18.48 -1.61 2.14
C VAL A 265 16.98 -1.41 2.40
N LEU A 266 16.38 -0.36 1.83
CA LEU A 266 14.93 -0.14 1.97
C LEU A 266 14.11 -1.28 1.37
N LEU A 267 14.52 -1.82 0.22
CA LEU A 267 13.88 -3.00 -0.39
C LEU A 267 14.00 -4.23 0.50
N CYS A 268 15.17 -4.48 1.10
CA CYS A 268 15.36 -5.57 2.06
C CYS A 268 14.45 -5.44 3.28
N VAL A 269 14.30 -4.23 3.83
CA VAL A 269 13.40 -3.95 4.95
C VAL A 269 11.93 -4.14 4.56
N GLN A 270 11.53 -3.69 3.36
CA GLN A 270 10.18 -3.92 2.84
C GLN A 270 9.89 -5.42 2.65
N TYR A 271 10.84 -6.16 2.07
CA TYR A 271 10.73 -7.61 1.92
C TYR A 271 10.64 -8.32 3.27
N PHE A 272 11.47 -7.94 4.24
CA PHE A 272 11.42 -8.48 5.60
C PHE A 272 10.06 -8.24 6.25
N ARG A 273 9.50 -7.03 6.14
CA ARG A 273 8.16 -6.71 6.67
C ARG A 273 7.07 -7.63 6.09
N ILE A 274 7.06 -7.88 4.78
CA ILE A 274 6.09 -8.79 4.15
C ILE A 274 6.25 -10.21 4.69
N ASN A 275 7.49 -10.68 4.89
CA ASN A 275 7.73 -11.99 5.46
C ASN A 275 7.34 -12.09 6.94
N MET A 276 7.50 -11.02 7.72
CA MET A 276 6.97 -10.97 9.10
C MET A 276 5.45 -11.15 9.10
N ASP A 277 4.75 -10.50 8.17
CA ASP A 277 3.30 -10.63 8.06
C ASP A 277 2.89 -12.07 7.68
N HIS A 278 3.61 -12.72 6.75
CA HIS A 278 3.39 -14.14 6.41
C HIS A 278 3.68 -15.11 7.56
N LEU A 279 4.66 -14.82 8.41
CA LEU A 279 4.96 -15.61 9.60
C LEU A 279 3.97 -15.35 10.76
N GLY A 280 3.00 -14.45 10.58
CA GLY A 280 2.07 -14.05 11.64
C GLY A 280 2.74 -13.26 12.77
N ILE A 281 3.95 -12.73 12.54
CA ILE A 281 4.65 -11.90 13.52
C ILE A 281 3.93 -10.56 13.58
N LYS A 282 3.23 -10.34 14.68
CA LYS A 282 2.42 -9.13 14.88
C LYS A 282 3.32 -7.88 14.88
N PRO A 283 3.03 -6.87 14.06
CA PRO A 283 3.85 -5.67 13.97
C PRO A 283 3.81 -4.86 15.27
N TYR A 284 4.77 -3.94 15.42
CA TYR A 284 4.87 -3.04 16.58
C TYR A 284 3.53 -2.36 16.92
N THR A 285 2.78 -1.92 15.90
CA THR A 285 1.44 -1.32 16.06
C THR A 285 0.46 -2.22 16.81
N HIS A 286 0.50 -3.53 16.57
CA HIS A 286 -0.36 -4.48 17.29
C HIS A 286 0.06 -4.61 18.75
N ARG A 287 1.36 -4.65 19.05
CA ARG A 287 1.87 -4.70 20.43
C ARG A 287 1.45 -3.45 21.22
N ILE A 288 1.50 -2.27 20.58
CA ILE A 288 1.01 -1.03 21.18
C ILE A 288 -0.49 -1.11 21.48
N LYS A 289 -1.30 -1.55 20.51
CA LYS A 289 -2.75 -1.69 20.67
C LYS A 289 -3.11 -2.63 21.83
N GLN A 290 -2.39 -3.75 21.96
CA GLN A 290 -2.55 -4.68 23.08
C GLN A 290 -2.11 -4.06 24.41
N ALA A 291 -0.96 -3.40 24.46
CA ALA A 291 -0.49 -2.73 25.67
C ALA A 291 -1.50 -1.68 26.16
N ARG A 292 -2.07 -0.91 25.23
CA ARG A 292 -3.16 0.04 25.50
C ARG A 292 -4.41 -0.67 26.03
N ALA A 293 -4.83 -1.75 25.38
CA ALA A 293 -5.98 -2.55 25.80
C ALA A 293 -5.81 -3.10 27.23
N HIS A 294 -4.63 -3.65 27.55
CA HIS A 294 -4.31 -4.14 28.90
C HIS A 294 -4.31 -3.01 29.94
N ARG A 295 -3.77 -1.84 29.60
CA ARG A 295 -3.84 -0.66 30.48
C ARG A 295 -5.29 -0.27 30.76
N LEU A 296 -6.15 -0.27 29.73
CA LEU A 296 -7.56 0.08 29.87
C LEU A 296 -8.31 -0.90 30.80
N VAL A 297 -8.07 -2.20 30.63
CA VAL A 297 -8.64 -3.24 31.51
C VAL A 297 -8.19 -3.04 32.96
N LYS A 298 -6.93 -2.67 33.19
CA LYS A 298 -6.42 -2.41 34.53
C LYS A 298 -7.07 -1.17 35.17
N LEU A 299 -7.40 -0.15 34.37
CA LEU A 299 -8.04 1.07 34.84
C LEU A 299 -9.53 0.90 35.14
N PHE A 300 -10.22 0.02 34.39
CA PHE A 300 -11.66 -0.20 34.51
C PHE A 300 -11.99 -1.68 34.73
N PRO A 301 -11.59 -2.28 35.87
CA PRO A 301 -11.78 -3.71 36.13
C PRO A 301 -13.24 -4.12 36.33
N LYS A 302 -14.17 -3.16 36.49
CA LYS A 302 -15.60 -3.42 36.65
C LYS A 302 -16.25 -3.98 35.39
N TYR A 303 -15.75 -3.61 34.21
CA TYR A 303 -16.33 -4.03 32.93
C TYR A 303 -15.67 -5.28 32.38
N ASP A 304 -16.33 -5.93 31.43
CA ASP A 304 -15.82 -7.14 30.84
C ASP A 304 -14.51 -6.87 30.09
N ARG A 305 -13.52 -7.72 30.36
CA ARG A 305 -12.18 -7.59 29.82
C ARG A 305 -12.18 -7.68 28.30
N GLU A 306 -12.92 -8.62 27.72
CA GLU A 306 -12.91 -8.84 26.27
C GLU A 306 -13.56 -7.67 25.54
N VAL A 307 -14.67 -7.14 26.07
CA VAL A 307 -15.35 -5.96 25.50
C VAL A 307 -14.41 -4.74 25.49
N LEU A 308 -13.74 -4.46 26.61
CA LEU A 308 -12.77 -3.36 26.71
C LEU A 308 -11.57 -3.55 25.77
N MET A 309 -11.01 -4.76 25.71
CA MET A 309 -9.89 -5.06 24.82
C MET A 309 -10.27 -4.90 23.35
N ASN A 310 -11.44 -5.45 22.96
CA ASN A 310 -11.95 -5.35 21.60
C ASN A 310 -12.21 -3.90 21.17
N TYR A 311 -12.79 -3.08 22.05
CA TYR A 311 -12.96 -1.65 21.80
C TYR A 311 -11.61 -0.95 21.62
N SER A 312 -10.67 -1.19 22.55
CA SER A 312 -9.36 -0.56 22.52
C SER A 312 -8.57 -0.94 21.28
N GLU A 313 -8.55 -2.21 20.84
CA GLU A 313 -7.76 -2.64 19.67
C GLU A 313 -8.26 -2.07 18.33
N THR A 314 -9.56 -1.80 18.22
CA THR A 314 -10.15 -1.21 17.01
C THR A 314 -10.04 0.31 16.93
N ALA A 315 -9.84 0.98 18.07
CA ALA A 315 -9.63 2.42 18.07
C ALA A 315 -8.39 2.78 17.24
N THR A 316 -8.57 3.67 16.27
CA THR A 316 -7.46 4.15 15.43
C THR A 316 -6.47 4.94 16.27
N ILE A 317 -5.22 5.04 15.81
CA ILE A 317 -4.18 5.76 16.56
C ILE A 317 -4.35 7.29 16.42
N TYR A 318 -4.97 7.73 15.33
CA TYR A 318 -5.02 9.13 14.91
C TYR A 318 -6.44 9.66 14.66
N SER A 319 -7.49 9.08 15.27
CA SER A 319 -8.83 9.67 15.15
C SER A 319 -8.86 11.04 15.82
N ILE A 320 -8.73 12.09 15.02
CA ILE A 320 -9.19 13.44 15.35
C ILE A 320 -10.72 13.42 15.14
N GLU A 321 -11.43 12.61 15.91
CA GLU A 321 -12.89 12.76 16.03
C GLU A 321 -13.10 13.90 17.05
N LYS A 322 -13.08 15.13 16.53
CA LYS A 322 -13.49 16.34 17.24
C LYS A 322 -14.99 16.38 17.42
#